data_AF-A0A5B8V7X0-F1
#
_entry.id   AF-A0A5B8V7X0-F1
#
_cell.length_a   1.000
_cell.length_b   1.000
_cell.length_c   1.000
_cell.angle_alpha   90.00
_cell.angle_beta   90.00
_cell.angle_gamma   90.00
#
_symmetry.space_group_name_H-M   'P 1'
#
loop_
_entity.id
_entity.type
_entity.pdbx_description
1 polymer ?
#
loop_
_entity_poly.entity_id
_entity_poly.type
_entity_poly.pdbx_seq_one_letter_code
_entity_poly.pdbx_strand_id
1 'polypeptide(L)'
;MEHHLPNPPAYLNKVHTLNQAIFYCYNASSQRVPVGMIYDFTFKDDKTLSFSTNYFPVTEMNWNSFAAELHFYKKNVPGSFVLHGIAFIDNNLSGAVSFYINKAVYADEPAPVLEKSLFSALFKPYLTFYRKSSELLLHPFKRKTTTGVFQ
;
A
#
# COMPACT_ATOMS: atom_id res chain seq x y z
N MET A 1 -41.47 -3.55 -20.83
CA MET A 1 -40.72 -2.52 -20.06
C MET A 1 -39.34 -3.09 -19.86
N GLU A 2 -38.37 -2.62 -20.64
CA GLU A 2 -36.99 -3.08 -20.54
C GLU A 2 -36.41 -2.54 -19.23
N HIS A 3 -36.08 -3.44 -18.31
CA HIS A 3 -35.40 -3.08 -17.07
C HIS A 3 -33.96 -2.69 -17.44
N HIS A 4 -33.71 -1.38 -17.56
CA HIS A 4 -32.36 -0.85 -17.62
C HIS A 4 -31.65 -1.22 -16.30
N LEU A 5 -30.83 -2.27 -16.35
CA LEU A 5 -29.86 -2.57 -15.30
C LEU A 5 -29.01 -1.29 -15.10
N PRO A 6 -28.86 -0.79 -13.86
CA PRO A 6 -27.99 0.35 -13.63
C PRO A 6 -26.57 -0.03 -14.07
N ASN A 7 -25.93 0.84 -14.86
CA ASN A 7 -24.53 0.67 -15.22
C ASN A 7 -23.72 0.41 -13.94
N PRO A 8 -22.84 -0.63 -13.92
CA PRO A 8 -22.04 -0.91 -12.75
C PRO A 8 -21.25 0.35 -12.38
N PRO A 9 -21.20 0.71 -11.09
CA PRO A 9 -20.64 1.99 -10.70
C PRO A 9 -19.15 2.05 -11.06
N ALA A 10 -18.74 3.18 -11.64
CA ALA A 10 -17.43 3.36 -12.29
C ALA A 10 -16.20 3.07 -11.40
N TYR A 11 -16.38 2.94 -10.09
CA TYR A 11 -15.31 2.62 -9.16
C TYR A 11 -14.87 1.14 -9.19
N LEU A 12 -15.74 0.20 -9.58
CA LEU A 12 -15.40 -1.24 -9.58
C LEU A 12 -14.18 -1.53 -10.44
N ASN A 13 -14.17 -1.03 -11.68
CA ASN A 13 -13.07 -1.21 -12.61
C ASN A 13 -11.76 -0.59 -12.09
N LYS A 14 -11.82 0.58 -11.46
CA LYS A 14 -10.63 1.26 -10.94
C LYS A 14 -10.08 0.58 -9.69
N VAL A 15 -10.95 0.11 -8.81
CA VAL A 15 -10.59 -0.69 -7.63
C VAL A 15 -9.90 -1.99 -8.05
N HIS A 16 -10.41 -2.67 -9.07
CA HIS A 16 -9.76 -3.85 -9.65
C HIS A 16 -8.38 -3.55 -10.25
N THR A 17 -8.20 -2.40 -10.93
CA THR A 17 -6.88 -2.00 -11.45
C THR A 17 -5.84 -1.78 -10.34
N LEU A 18 -6.27 -1.25 -9.19
CA LEU A 18 -5.40 -1.02 -8.05
C LEU A 18 -4.98 -2.35 -7.39
N ASN A 19 -5.90 -3.32 -7.29
CA ASN A 19 -5.67 -4.69 -6.78
C ASN A 19 -4.93 -4.77 -5.43
N GLN A 20 -4.98 -3.70 -4.64
CA GLN A 20 -4.48 -3.67 -3.28
C GLN A 20 -5.19 -2.56 -2.50
N ALA A 21 -5.47 -2.81 -1.23
CA ALA A 21 -6.03 -1.84 -0.32
C ALA A 21 -5.35 -1.91 1.05
N ILE A 22 -5.34 -0.80 1.77
CA ILE A 22 -5.05 -0.77 3.20
C ILE A 22 -6.40 -0.77 3.92
N PHE A 23 -6.57 -1.72 4.83
CA PHE A 23 -7.77 -1.86 5.64
C PHE A 23 -7.58 -1.18 6.99
N TYR A 24 -8.51 -0.29 7.32
CA TYR A 24 -8.57 0.42 8.58
C TYR A 24 -9.89 0.15 9.30
N CYS A 25 -9.83 0.02 10.62
CA CYS A 25 -11.00 -0.02 11.50
C CYS A 25 -10.99 1.17 12.45
N TYR A 26 -12.16 1.50 12.99
CA TYR A 26 -12.30 2.52 14.03
C TYR A 26 -12.49 1.87 15.39
N ASN A 27 -11.73 2.33 16.39
CA ASN A 27 -11.92 1.90 17.77
C ASN A 27 -13.06 2.67 18.46
N ALA A 28 -13.36 2.34 19.72
CA ALA A 28 -14.40 3.02 20.51
C ALA A 28 -14.15 4.53 20.68
N SER A 29 -12.88 4.96 20.67
CA SER A 29 -12.48 6.37 20.70
C SER A 29 -12.54 7.06 19.33
N SER A 30 -13.13 6.41 18.32
CA SER A 30 -13.21 6.91 16.93
C SER A 30 -11.85 7.17 16.28
N GLN A 31 -10.79 6.49 16.75
CA GLN A 31 -9.47 6.57 16.14
C GLN A 31 -9.35 5.54 15.03
N ARG A 32 -8.74 5.95 13.92
CA ARG A 32 -8.46 5.08 12.78
C ARG A 32 -7.24 4.20 13.08
N VAL A 33 -7.44 2.89 13.13
CA VAL A 33 -6.42 1.88 13.41
C VAL A 33 -6.14 1.07 12.13
N PRO A 34 -4.87 1.01 11.67
CA PRO A 34 -4.51 0.17 10.54
C PRO A 34 -4.58 -1.31 10.95
N VAL A 35 -5.25 -2.11 10.13
CA VAL A 35 -5.40 -3.55 10.35
C VAL A 35 -4.42 -4.34 9.49
N GLY A 36 -4.36 -4.03 8.19
CA GLY A 36 -3.46 -4.75 7.28
C GLY A 36 -3.64 -4.36 5.82
N MET A 37 -2.81 -4.96 4.96
CA MET A 37 -2.95 -4.87 3.52
C MET A 37 -3.80 -6.01 2.98
N ILE A 38 -4.70 -5.68 2.06
CA ILE A 38 -5.58 -6.61 1.36
C ILE A 38 -5.13 -6.68 -0.10
N TYR A 39 -4.86 -7.88 -0.59
CA TYR A 39 -4.49 -8.13 -1.98
C TYR A 39 -5.58 -8.90 -2.73
N ASP A 40 -6.18 -9.88 -2.04
CA ASP A 40 -7.20 -10.75 -2.61
C ASP A 40 -8.57 -10.38 -2.05
N PHE A 41 -9.38 -9.76 -2.90
CA PHE A 41 -10.76 -9.42 -2.59
C PHE A 41 -11.70 -9.78 -3.74
N THR A 42 -12.95 -10.04 -3.43
CA THR A 42 -13.99 -10.37 -4.41
C THR A 42 -15.25 -9.59 -4.10
N PHE A 43 -15.82 -8.95 -5.11
CA PHE A 43 -17.15 -8.36 -5.00
C PHE A 43 -18.20 -9.47 -5.06
N LYS A 44 -18.99 -9.61 -4.00
CA LYS A 44 -20.18 -10.49 -3.99
C LYS A 44 -21.34 -9.82 -4.73
N ASP A 45 -21.41 -8.50 -4.61
CA ASP A 45 -22.36 -7.62 -5.28
C ASP A 45 -21.73 -6.21 -5.39
N ASP A 46 -22.46 -5.23 -5.93
CA ASP A 46 -21.98 -3.86 -6.11
C ASP A 46 -21.62 -3.13 -4.81
N LYS A 47 -22.08 -3.61 -3.64
CA LYS A 47 -21.88 -2.97 -2.34
C LYS A 47 -21.08 -3.82 -1.37
N THR A 48 -20.82 -5.08 -1.68
CA THR A 48 -20.24 -6.03 -0.73
C THR A 48 -18.95 -6.59 -1.28
N LEU A 49 -17.87 -6.30 -0.56
CA LEU A 49 -16.53 -6.77 -0.87
C LEU A 49 -16.11 -7.78 0.19
N SER A 50 -15.68 -8.96 -0.23
CA SER A 50 -15.23 -10.04 0.64
C SER A 50 -13.73 -10.23 0.51
N PHE A 51 -13.05 -10.37 1.63
CA PHE A 51 -11.60 -10.61 1.70
C PHE A 51 -11.25 -11.38 2.96
N SER A 52 -9.97 -11.73 3.11
CA SER A 52 -9.46 -12.32 4.35
C SER A 52 -8.36 -11.47 4.96
N THR A 53 -8.28 -11.44 6.28
CA THR A 53 -7.16 -10.88 7.02
C THR A 53 -6.87 -11.73 8.26
N ASN A 54 -5.58 -11.95 8.52
CA ASN A 54 -5.13 -12.79 9.64
C ASN A 54 -4.93 -11.99 10.93
N TYR A 55 -4.91 -10.66 10.82
CA TYR A 55 -4.64 -9.78 11.94
C TYR A 55 -5.83 -8.86 12.13
N PHE A 56 -6.36 -8.85 13.35
CA PHE A 56 -7.30 -7.85 13.81
C PHE A 56 -6.77 -7.28 15.13
N PRO A 57 -6.73 -5.94 15.27
CA PRO A 57 -6.40 -5.36 16.57
C PRO A 57 -7.44 -5.82 17.58
N VAL A 58 -6.98 -6.26 18.75
CA VAL A 58 -7.86 -6.58 19.88
C VAL A 58 -8.52 -5.27 20.30
N THR A 59 -9.73 -5.03 19.82
CA THR A 59 -10.54 -3.89 20.24
C THR A 59 -11.13 -4.18 21.61
N GLU A 60 -11.34 -3.14 22.42
CA GLU A 60 -11.89 -3.25 23.79
C GLU A 60 -13.29 -3.87 23.86
N MET A 61 -13.98 -4.02 22.72
CA MET A 61 -15.26 -4.70 22.59
C MET A 61 -15.17 -5.87 21.60
N ASN A 62 -15.71 -7.04 22.02
CA ASN A 62 -15.93 -8.25 21.20
C ASN A 62 -17.05 -8.04 20.18
N TRP A 63 -16.96 -7.02 19.35
CA TRP A 63 -17.94 -6.80 18.28
C TRP A 63 -17.47 -7.52 17.03
N ASN A 64 -18.39 -8.18 16.33
CA ASN A 64 -18.09 -8.78 15.03
C ASN A 64 -18.26 -7.76 13.89
N SER A 65 -18.64 -6.52 14.20
CA SER A 65 -18.89 -5.44 13.24
C SER A 65 -18.13 -4.16 13.62
N PHE A 66 -17.54 -3.53 12.61
CA PHE A 66 -16.67 -2.36 12.78
C PHE A 66 -16.96 -1.33 11.71
N ALA A 67 -17.00 -0.05 12.08
CA ALA A 67 -16.82 1.03 11.11
C ALA A 67 -15.41 0.92 10.53
N ALA A 68 -15.29 0.99 9.21
CA ALA A 68 -14.06 0.68 8.53
C ALA A 68 -13.88 1.44 7.20
N GLU A 69 -12.63 1.50 6.76
CA GLU A 69 -12.24 2.09 5.49
C GLU A 69 -11.28 1.16 4.73
N LEU A 70 -11.45 1.11 3.40
CA LEU A 70 -10.50 0.49 2.49
C LEU A 70 -9.89 1.59 1.61
N HIS A 71 -8.57 1.76 1.73
CA HIS A 71 -7.81 2.74 0.98
C HIS A 71 -7.07 2.04 -0.16
N PHE A 72 -7.57 2.19 -1.38
CA PHE A 72 -6.96 1.65 -2.58
C PHE A 72 -5.98 2.67 -3.14
N TYR A 73 -4.71 2.28 -3.17
CA TYR A 73 -3.63 3.08 -3.72
C TYR A 73 -2.54 2.14 -4.25
N LYS A 74 -1.97 2.47 -5.40
CA LYS A 74 -0.85 1.75 -5.97
C LYS A 74 0.15 2.74 -6.56
N LYS A 75 1.41 2.63 -6.12
CA LYS A 75 2.48 3.49 -6.62
C LYS A 75 2.57 3.40 -8.15
N ASN A 76 2.73 4.54 -8.80
CA ASN A 76 2.77 4.70 -10.26
C ASN A 76 1.44 4.43 -10.99
N VAL A 77 0.33 4.26 -10.27
CA VAL A 77 -1.02 4.27 -10.85
C VAL A 77 -1.68 5.59 -10.43
N PRO A 78 -2.19 6.38 -11.38
CA PRO A 78 -2.80 7.67 -11.04
C PRO A 78 -4.10 7.46 -10.26
N GLY A 79 -4.20 8.20 -9.15
CA GLY A 79 -5.40 8.26 -8.32
C GLY A 79 -5.46 7.25 -7.18
N SER A 80 -6.41 7.48 -6.29
CA SER A 80 -6.72 6.63 -5.15
C SER A 80 -8.22 6.57 -4.90
N PHE A 81 -8.67 5.48 -4.28
CA PHE A 81 -10.04 5.32 -3.83
C PHE A 81 -10.07 5.09 -2.32
N VAL A 82 -11.04 5.71 -1.67
CA VAL A 82 -11.40 5.39 -0.30
C VAL A 82 -12.84 4.88 -0.29
N LEU A 83 -13.02 3.63 0.13
CA LEU A 83 -14.34 3.06 0.39
C LEU A 83 -14.59 3.13 1.90
N HIS A 84 -15.64 3.83 2.29
CA HIS A 84 -16.11 3.89 3.68
C HIS A 84 -17.27 2.93 3.85
N GLY A 85 -17.26 2.17 4.95
CA GLY A 85 -18.22 1.10 5.13
C GLY A 85 -18.21 0.47 6.51
N ILE A 86 -18.84 -0.69 6.58
CA ILE A 86 -18.92 -1.52 7.78
C ILE A 86 -18.30 -2.88 7.44
N ALA A 87 -17.30 -3.29 8.22
CA ALA A 87 -16.68 -4.60 8.12
C ALA A 87 -17.35 -5.57 9.11
N PHE A 88 -17.71 -6.74 8.63
CA PHE A 88 -18.21 -7.86 9.43
C PHE A 88 -17.20 -9.00 9.39
N ILE A 89 -16.77 -9.47 10.55
CA ILE A 89 -15.88 -10.62 10.69
C ILE A 89 -16.75 -11.86 10.89
N ASP A 90 -16.52 -12.87 10.06
CA ASP A 90 -17.13 -14.17 10.26
C ASP A 90 -16.31 -14.96 11.29
N ASN A 91 -16.91 -15.23 12.45
CA ASN A 91 -16.25 -16.00 13.51
C ASN A 91 -16.08 -17.49 13.15
N ASN A 92 -16.83 -17.99 12.17
CA ASN A 92 -16.78 -19.40 11.76
C ASN A 92 -15.68 -19.64 10.71
N LEU A 93 -15.33 -18.62 9.92
CA LEU A 93 -14.33 -18.69 8.87
C LEU A 93 -13.15 -17.81 9.28
N SER A 94 -12.07 -18.45 9.73
CA SER A 94 -10.86 -17.78 10.25
C SER A 94 -10.42 -16.59 9.39
N GLY A 95 -10.71 -15.38 9.86
CA GLY A 95 -10.26 -14.14 9.23
C GLY A 95 -11.06 -13.69 8.00
N ALA A 96 -12.19 -14.33 7.67
CA ALA A 96 -13.04 -13.91 6.57
C ALA A 96 -13.81 -12.62 6.95
N VAL A 97 -13.76 -11.64 6.06
CA VAL A 97 -14.38 -10.33 6.25
C VAL A 97 -15.35 -10.08 5.11
N SER A 98 -16.55 -9.60 5.47
CA SER A 98 -17.52 -9.03 4.54
C SER A 98 -17.63 -7.54 4.80
N PHE A 99 -17.25 -6.72 3.82
CA PHE A 99 -17.24 -5.27 3.89
C PHE A 99 -18.39 -4.70 3.07
N TYR A 100 -19.31 -4.00 3.75
CA TYR A 100 -20.42 -3.30 3.12
C TYR A 100 -20.08 -1.83 2.87
N ILE A 101 -20.09 -1.43 1.61
CA ILE A 101 -19.73 -0.11 1.11
C ILE A 101 -20.93 0.83 1.30
N ASN A 102 -20.72 1.91 2.05
CA ASN A 102 -21.69 3.00 2.19
C ASN A 102 -21.35 4.17 1.25
N LYS A 103 -20.07 4.52 1.17
CA LYS A 103 -19.59 5.68 0.39
C LYS A 103 -18.27 5.36 -0.29
N ALA A 104 -18.14 5.76 -1.55
CA ALA A 104 -16.89 5.72 -2.30
C ALA A 104 -16.43 7.15 -2.58
N VAL A 105 -15.17 7.45 -2.28
CA VAL A 105 -14.50 8.72 -2.57
C VAL A 105 -13.35 8.45 -3.51
N TYR A 106 -13.28 9.21 -4.60
CA TYR A 106 -12.20 9.15 -5.56
C TYR A 106 -11.35 10.41 -5.46
N ALA A 107 -10.04 10.23 -5.41
CA ALA A 107 -9.08 11.32 -5.53
C ALA A 107 -8.22 11.06 -6.77
N ASP A 108 -8.36 11.91 -7.78
CA ASP A 108 -7.39 11.97 -8.88
C ASP A 108 -6.07 12.54 -8.35
N GLU A 109 -4.99 11.79 -8.49
CA GLU A 109 -3.67 12.41 -8.42
C GLU A 109 -3.38 13.00 -9.80
N PRO A 110 -2.95 14.28 -9.88
CA PRO A 110 -2.44 14.81 -11.13
C PRO A 110 -1.29 13.92 -11.57
N ALA A 111 -1.29 13.51 -12.85
CA ALA A 111 -0.23 12.71 -13.42
C ALA A 111 1.13 13.32 -13.02
N PRO A 112 2.12 12.50 -12.60
CA PRO A 112 3.41 13.03 -12.20
C PRO A 112 3.97 13.82 -13.38
N VAL A 113 3.99 15.15 -13.25
CA VAL A 113 4.69 16.01 -14.19
C VAL A 113 6.11 15.49 -14.18
N LEU A 114 6.53 14.99 -15.33
CA LEU A 114 7.85 14.42 -15.53
C LEU A 114 8.86 15.57 -15.46
N GLU A 115 9.17 16.06 -14.25
CA GLU A 115 10.21 17.06 -13.99
C GLU A 115 11.59 16.41 -14.14
N LYS A 116 11.87 15.82 -15.32
CA LYS A 116 13.15 15.21 -15.66
C LYS A 116 14.31 16.21 -15.74
N SER A 117 14.04 17.51 -15.64
CA SER A 117 15.01 18.55 -15.98
C SER A 117 15.75 19.16 -14.78
N LEU A 118 15.08 19.38 -13.64
CA LEU A 118 15.66 20.19 -12.56
C LEU A 118 16.43 19.35 -11.52
N PHE A 119 15.87 18.22 -11.09
CA PHE A 119 16.55 17.38 -10.08
C PHE A 119 17.77 16.64 -10.63
N SER A 120 17.76 16.25 -11.90
CA SER A 120 18.91 15.57 -12.53
C SER A 120 20.16 16.46 -12.62
N ALA A 121 20.01 17.78 -12.63
CA ALA A 121 21.12 18.73 -12.60
C ALA A 121 21.77 18.81 -11.20
N LEU A 122 21.00 18.68 -10.13
CA LEU A 122 21.47 18.78 -8.75
C LEU A 122 22.25 17.53 -8.27
N PHE A 123 21.99 16.36 -8.85
CA PHE A 123 22.67 15.11 -8.47
C PHE A 123 23.97 14.82 -9.25
N LYS A 124 24.24 15.53 -10.36
CA LYS A 124 25.49 15.39 -11.13
C LYS A 124 26.77 15.63 -10.31
N PRO A 125 26.87 16.67 -9.46
CA PRO A 125 28.09 16.89 -8.66
C PRO A 125 28.27 15.89 -7.51
N TYR A 126 27.20 15.23 -7.04
CA TYR A 126 27.30 14.22 -5.98
C TYR A 126 27.76 12.85 -6.51
N LEU A 127 27.37 12.49 -7.73
CA LEU A 127 27.84 11.28 -8.40
C LEU A 127 29.34 11.34 -8.74
N THR A 128 29.88 12.51 -9.09
CA THR A 128 31.33 12.67 -9.32
C THR A 128 32.16 12.52 -8.05
N PHE A 129 31.62 12.90 -6.88
CA PHE A 129 32.29 12.68 -5.59
C PHE A 129 32.41 11.19 -5.25
N TYR A 130 31.35 10.40 -5.47
CA TYR A 130 31.38 8.95 -5.23
C TYR A 130 32.28 8.18 -6.21
N ARG A 131 32.46 8.70 -7.43
CA ARG A 131 33.40 8.12 -8.39
C ARG A 131 34.87 8.34 -7.98
N LYS A 132 35.21 9.46 -7.34
CA LYS A 132 36.57 9.72 -6.86
C LYS A 132 36.96 8.93 -5.61
N SER A 133 36.01 8.64 -4.72
CA SER A 133 36.29 7.87 -3.49
C SER A 133 36.50 6.37 -3.75
N SER A 134 35.95 5.83 -4.83
CA SER A 134 36.15 4.43 -5.23
C SER A 134 37.53 4.17 -5.86
N GLU A 135 38.17 5.18 -6.46
CA GLU A 135 39.56 5.08 -6.93
C GLU A 135 40.58 4.96 -5.77
N LEU A 136 40.29 5.57 -4.62
CA LEU A 136 41.16 5.49 -3.42
C LEU A 136 41.12 4.13 -2.72
N LEU A 137 40.07 3.32 -2.94
CA LEU A 137 39.93 1.98 -2.37
C LEU A 137 40.61 0.89 -3.22
N LEU A 138 41.08 1.23 -4.42
CA LEU A 138 41.72 0.30 -5.35
C LEU A 138 43.25 0.29 -5.25
N HIS A 139 43.85 1.07 -4.34
CA HIS A 139 45.28 0.93 -4.07
C HIS A 139 45.54 -0.28 -3.17
N PRO A 140 46.21 -1.35 -3.68
CA PRO A 140 46.57 -2.47 -2.83
C PRO A 140 47.61 -2.01 -1.79
N PHE A 141 47.28 -2.20 -0.52
CA PHE A 141 48.23 -2.02 0.58
C PHE A 141 49.42 -2.98 0.37
N LYS A 142 50.60 -2.43 0.04
CA LYS A 142 51.85 -3.22 0.01
C LYS A 142 52.19 -3.66 1.43
N ARG A 143 51.98 -4.94 1.71
CA ARG A 143 52.40 -5.61 2.93
C ARG A 143 53.93 -5.62 3.01
N LYS A 144 54.50 -4.95 4.02
CA LYS A 144 55.95 -5.01 4.31
C LYS A 144 56.28 -6.43 4.78
N THR A 145 57.03 -7.18 3.99
CA THR A 145 57.64 -8.45 4.40
C THR A 145 58.83 -8.18 5.30
N THR A 146 58.72 -8.53 6.57
CA THR A 146 59.84 -8.56 7.53
C THR A 146 60.63 -9.85 7.29
N THR A 147 61.80 -9.76 6.67
CA THR A 147 62.75 -10.88 6.61
C THR A 147 63.53 -10.95 7.92
N GLY A 148 63.11 -11.83 8.81
CA GLY A 148 63.92 -12.28 9.96
C GLY A 148 64.85 -13.41 9.52
N VAL A 149 66.13 -13.12 9.45
CA VAL A 149 67.20 -14.10 9.24
C VAL A 149 67.39 -14.89 10.54
N PHE A 150 67.28 -16.21 10.46
CA PHE A 150 67.78 -17.11 11.51
C PHE A 150 69.31 -17.16 11.44
N GLN A 151 69.97 -16.78 12.53
CA GLN A 151 71.25 -17.33 12.99
C GLN A 151 71.28 -17.27 14.51
#